data_AF-A0A1S2LT86-F1
#
_entry.id   AF-A0A1S2LT86-F1
#
_cell.length_a   1.000
_cell.length_b   1.000
_cell.length_c   1.000
_cell.angle_alpha   90.00
_cell.angle_beta   90.00
_cell.angle_gamma   90.00
#
_symmetry.space_group_name_H-M   'P 1'
#
loop_
_entity.id
_entity.type
_entity.pdbx_description
1 polymer ?
#
loop_
_entity_poly.entity_id
_entity_poly.type
_entity_poly.pdbx_seq_one_letter_code
_entity_poly.pdbx_strand_id
1 'polypeptide(L)' 'MGKKNNNKSSQVAENSFDPSDYNSSEEIDKGLAITHEQVSDTLTEGTIDGKIDNLEEKEKQFPKK' A
#
# COMPACT_ATOMS: atom_id res chain seq x y z
N MET A 1 -11.49 36.04 13.26
CA MET A 1 -11.04 34.73 12.75
C MET A 1 -12.14 34.10 11.91
N GLY A 2 -11.98 34.01 10.59
CA GLY A 2 -12.93 33.30 9.73
C GLY A 2 -12.72 31.79 9.82
N LYS A 3 -13.78 31.01 9.99
CA LYS A 3 -13.73 29.53 9.88
C LYS A 3 -13.28 29.19 8.45
N LYS A 4 -12.05 28.68 8.30
CA LYS A 4 -11.62 28.01 7.06
C LYS A 4 -12.35 26.67 6.98
N ASN A 5 -13.12 26.47 5.92
CA ASN A 5 -13.79 25.21 5.65
C ASN A 5 -12.72 24.16 5.29
N ASN A 6 -12.32 23.34 6.26
CA ASN A 6 -11.30 22.31 6.12
C ASN A 6 -11.88 20.97 5.60
N ASN A 7 -12.84 21.02 4.68
CA ASN A 7 -13.61 19.84 4.23
C ASN A 7 -12.69 18.70 3.75
N LYS A 8 -11.60 19.01 3.05
CA LYS A 8 -10.60 18.02 2.62
C LYS A 8 -9.89 17.32 3.78
N SER A 9 -9.59 18.05 4.86
CA SER A 9 -8.98 17.45 6.06
C SER A 9 -9.96 16.53 6.79
N SER A 10 -11.26 16.86 6.77
CA SER A 10 -12.31 15.97 7.30
C SER A 10 -12.41 14.70 6.47
N GLN A 11 -12.44 14.83 5.14
CA GLN A 11 -12.47 13.68 4.23
C GLN A 11 -11.30 12.72 4.46
N VAL A 12 -10.08 13.22 4.64
CA VAL A 12 -8.92 12.35 4.95
C VAL A 12 -9.09 11.61 6.29
N ALA A 13 -9.69 12.24 7.29
CA ALA A 13 -9.87 11.63 8.62
C ALA A 13 -11.07 10.67 8.69
N GLU A 14 -12.06 10.86 7.82
CA GLU A 14 -13.33 10.12 7.83
C GLU A 14 -13.38 9.01 6.79
N ASN A 15 -12.67 9.15 5.67
CA ASN A 15 -12.71 8.17 4.59
C ASN A 15 -12.01 6.88 4.99
N SER A 16 -12.67 5.77 4.68
CA SER A 16 -12.13 4.41 4.80
C SER A 16 -11.94 3.85 3.40
N PHE A 17 -11.03 2.89 3.26
CA PHE A 17 -10.80 2.21 1.98
C PHE A 17 -12.06 1.45 1.52
N ASP A 18 -12.49 1.69 0.29
CA ASP A 18 -13.42 0.84 -0.48
C ASP A 18 -12.77 0.45 -1.82
N PRO A 19 -12.77 -0.84 -2.22
CA PRO A 19 -12.19 -1.27 -3.50
C PRO A 19 -12.78 -0.58 -4.73
N SER A 20 -14.05 -0.14 -4.68
CA SER A 20 -14.70 0.55 -5.78
C SER A 20 -14.17 1.96 -6.01
N ASP A 21 -13.52 2.57 -5.01
CA ASP A 21 -12.97 3.93 -5.05
C ASP A 21 -11.82 4.11 -6.04
N TYR A 22 -11.26 3.02 -6.55
CA TYR A 22 -10.29 3.08 -7.65
C TYR A 22 -10.84 3.82 -8.89
N ASN A 23 -12.16 3.77 -9.07
CA ASN A 23 -12.89 4.47 -10.14
C ASN A 23 -13.58 5.77 -9.66
N SER A 24 -13.38 6.18 -8.40
CA SER A 24 -13.97 7.42 -7.87
C SER A 24 -13.48 8.63 -8.65
N SER A 25 -14.37 9.63 -8.78
CA SER A 25 -14.03 10.96 -9.30
C SER A 25 -13.32 11.83 -8.25
N GLU A 26 -13.41 11.46 -6.98
CA GLU A 26 -12.77 12.17 -5.88
C GLU A 26 -11.32 11.71 -5.71
N GLU A 27 -10.40 12.67 -5.68
CA GLU A 27 -8.96 12.42 -5.62
C GLU A 27 -8.53 11.69 -4.34
N ILE A 28 -9.16 12.00 -3.21
CA ILE A 28 -8.82 11.40 -1.90
C ILE A 28 -9.19 9.92 -1.89
N ASP A 29 -10.38 9.56 -2.38
CA ASP A 29 -10.88 8.19 -2.42
C ASP A 29 -10.00 7.33 -3.33
N LYS A 30 -9.74 7.84 -4.54
CA LYS A 30 -8.88 7.17 -5.51
C LYS A 30 -7.44 7.02 -5.00
N GLY A 31 -6.89 8.05 -4.36
CA GLY A 31 -5.55 8.00 -3.77
C GLY A 31 -5.44 6.99 -2.63
N LEU A 32 -6.48 6.90 -1.79
CA LEU A 32 -6.55 5.92 -0.70
C LEU A 32 -6.61 4.50 -1.24
N ALA A 33 -7.43 4.25 -2.27
CA ALA A 33 -7.51 2.94 -2.93
C ALA A 33 -6.19 2.51 -3.57
N ILE A 34 -5.55 3.40 -4.33
CA ILE A 34 -4.24 3.15 -4.95
C ILE A 34 -3.18 2.82 -3.90
N THR A 35 -3.14 3.54 -2.78
CA THR A 35 -2.15 3.29 -1.72
C THR A 35 -2.41 1.95 -1.03
N HIS A 36 -3.68 1.57 -0.84
CA HIS A 36 -4.04 0.27 -0.26
C HIS A 36 -3.59 -0.91 -1.14
N GLU A 37 -3.74 -0.78 -2.46
CA GLU A 37 -3.24 -1.75 -3.44
C GLU A 37 -1.71 -1.86 -3.37
N GLN A 38 -0.98 -0.74 -3.46
CA GLN A 38 0.49 -0.74 -3.37
C GLN A 38 1.03 -1.39 -2.09
N VAL A 39 0.37 -1.17 -0.94
CA VAL A 39 0.75 -1.81 0.33
C VAL A 39 0.47 -3.31 0.29
N SER A 40 -0.66 -3.74 -0.27
CA SER A 40 -1.04 -5.15 -0.39
C SER A 40 -0.11 -5.90 -1.34
N ASP A 41 0.24 -5.28 -2.47
CA ASP A 41 1.20 -5.81 -3.44
C ASP A 41 2.57 -5.97 -2.79
N THR A 42 3.03 -4.94 -2.07
CA THR A 42 4.31 -5.00 -1.35
C THR A 42 4.32 -6.09 -0.28
N LEU A 43 3.21 -6.30 0.43
CA LEU A 43 3.10 -7.36 1.44
C LEU A 43 3.11 -8.77 0.82
N THR A 44 2.54 -8.92 -0.37
CA THR A 44 2.31 -10.22 -1.02
C THR A 44 3.45 -10.60 -1.96
N GLU A 45 3.83 -9.70 -2.85
CA GLU A 45 4.85 -9.89 -3.89
C GLU A 45 6.24 -9.42 -3.44
N GLY A 46 6.30 -8.55 -2.43
CA GLY A 46 7.54 -7.93 -1.99
C GLY A 46 7.83 -6.61 -2.72
N THR A 47 9.00 -6.03 -2.46
CA THR A 47 9.45 -4.84 -3.18
C THR A 47 10.31 -5.23 -4.39
N ILE A 48 10.57 -4.27 -5.28
CA ILE A 48 11.52 -4.44 -6.40
C ILE A 48 12.95 -4.77 -5.96
N ASP A 49 13.28 -4.49 -4.68
CA ASP A 49 14.55 -4.86 -4.05
C ASP A 49 14.57 -6.33 -3.61
N GLY A 50 13.56 -7.11 -3.99
CA GLY A 50 13.42 -8.53 -3.72
C GLY A 50 14.70 -9.28 -4.03
N LYS A 51 15.46 -9.61 -2.98
CA LYS A 51 16.56 -10.56 -3.09
C LYS A 51 15.92 -11.91 -3.38
N ILE A 52 16.00 -12.36 -4.63
CA ILE A 52 15.74 -13.76 -4.94
C ILE A 52 16.67 -14.56 -4.05
N ASP A 53 16.11 -15.32 -3.11
CA ASP A 53 16.89 -16.26 -2.31
C ASP A 53 17.58 -17.20 -3.31
N ASN A 54 18.89 -17.06 -3.50
CA ASN A 54 19.68 -18.06 -4.19
C ASN A 54 19.65 -19.32 -3.33
N LEU A 55 18.72 -20.22 -3.64
CA LEU A 55 18.51 -21.48 -2.91
C LEU A 55 19.84 -22.25 -2.78
N GLU A 56 20.70 -22.18 -3.80
CA GLU A 56 22.04 -22.78 -3.81
C GLU A 56 23.00 -22.21 -2.74
N GLU A 57 22.90 -20.93 -2.39
CA GLU A 57 23.70 -20.30 -1.33
C GLU A 57 23.13 -20.56 0.06
N LYS A 58 21.80 -20.62 0.19
CA LYS A 58 21.13 -20.98 1.46
C LYS A 58 21.38 -22.45 1.84
N GLU A 59 21.43 -23.37 0.87
CA GLU A 59 21.73 -24.78 1.13
C GLU A 59 23.17 -25.02 1.62
N LYS A 60 24.14 -24.21 1.16
CA LYS A 60 25.52 -24.26 1.69
C LYS A 60 25.63 -23.78 3.14
N GLN A 61 24.79 -22.83 3.55
CA GLN A 61 24.78 -22.31 4.92
C GLN A 61 24.06 -23.23 5.90
N PHE A 62 23.10 -24.02 5.43
CA PHE A 62 22.38 -25.01 6.22
C PHE A 62 22.47 -26.39 5.57
N PRO A 63 23.63 -27.06 5.65
CA PRO A 63 23.76 -28.41 5.13
C PRO A 63 22.77 -29.32 5.85
N LYS A 64 21.84 -29.90 5.09
CA LYS A 64 20.96 -30.94 5.62
C LYS A 64 21.84 -32.11 6.08
N LYS A 65 21.67 -32.49 7.35
CA LYS A 65 22.36 -33.64 7.96
C LYS A 65 22.01 -34.95 7.27
#